data_AF-A0A147B8N6-F1
#
_entry.id   AF-A0A147B8N6-F1
#
_cell.length_a   1.000
_cell.length_b   1.000
_cell.length_c   1.000
_cell.angle_alpha   90.00
_cell.angle_beta   90.00
_cell.angle_gamma   90.00
#
_symmetry.space_group_name_H-M   'P 1'
#
loop_
_entity.id
_entity.type
_entity.pdbx_description
1 polymer ?
#
loop_
_entity_poly.entity_id
_entity_poly.type
_entity_poly.pdbx_seq_one_letter_code
_entity_poly.pdbx_strand_id
1 'polypeptide(L)'
;AKRLAAEKGISLSQVPSGSGPGGRIVARDLDTAVPIATLQVGVPAPAGAVYEDIPLTNMRQTIAKRLLQSKQMIPHYYLTVEIRMDRLLRLREELNETLKADGTKLSVNDFVIKATALACKKVPAANSSWQETFIREHKTVDVSMAVSTPEGLITPIVFEAEKKGLATIS
;
A
#
# COMPACT_ATOMS: atom_id res chain seq x y z
N ALA A 1 -9.97 30.34 18.14
CA ALA A 1 -9.88 30.61 16.70
C ALA A 1 -8.84 29.72 16.01
N LYS A 2 -7.53 29.81 16.30
CA LYS A 2 -6.50 29.01 15.60
C LYS A 2 -6.74 27.49 15.60
N ARG A 3 -7.06 26.91 16.75
CA ARG A 3 -7.36 25.48 16.89
C ARG A 3 -8.64 25.07 16.16
N LEU A 4 -9.67 25.91 16.22
CA LEU A 4 -10.98 25.66 15.60
C LEU A 4 -10.95 25.85 14.07
N ALA A 5 -10.08 26.73 13.58
CA ALA A 5 -9.77 26.90 12.16
C ALA A 5 -8.98 25.70 11.59
N ALA A 6 -8.04 25.16 12.38
CA ALA A 6 -7.31 23.93 12.03
C ALA A 6 -8.24 22.70 11.98
N GLU A 7 -9.17 22.57 12.94
CA GLU A 7 -10.17 21.49 12.96
C GLU A 7 -11.17 21.59 11.78
N LYS A 8 -11.51 22.81 11.33
CA LYS A 8 -12.39 23.04 10.17
C LYS A 8 -11.66 23.12 8.81
N GLY A 9 -10.34 23.01 8.79
CA GLY A 9 -9.53 23.13 7.57
C GLY A 9 -9.53 24.53 6.93
N ILE A 10 -9.85 25.57 7.70
CA ILE A 10 -9.96 26.95 7.22
C ILE A 10 -8.65 27.69 7.54
N SER A 11 -8.02 28.31 6.53
CA SER A 11 -6.82 29.11 6.74
C SER A 11 -7.18 30.49 7.30
N LEU A 12 -6.55 30.89 8.41
CA LEU A 12 -6.83 32.17 9.11
C LEU A 12 -6.56 33.41 8.26
N SER A 13 -5.74 33.28 7.21
CA SER A 13 -5.48 34.34 6.21
C SER A 13 -6.66 34.62 5.29
N GLN A 14 -7.67 33.75 5.29
CA GLN A 14 -8.84 33.84 4.39
C GLN A 14 -10.06 34.47 5.08
N VAL A 15 -9.97 34.79 6.38
CA VAL A 15 -11.05 35.49 7.10
C VAL A 15 -10.88 37.00 6.87
N PRO A 16 -11.80 37.67 6.14
CA PRO A 16 -11.56 39.02 5.64
C PRO A 16 -11.50 40.11 6.72
N SER A 17 -12.12 39.87 7.88
CA SER A 17 -12.09 40.80 9.01
C SER A 17 -12.40 40.07 10.32
N GLY A 18 -11.58 40.28 11.35
CA GLY A 18 -11.80 39.69 12.67
C GLY A 18 -12.67 40.59 13.54
N SER A 19 -13.82 40.09 13.98
CA SER A 19 -14.83 40.88 14.71
C SER A 19 -14.52 41.08 16.20
N GLY A 20 -13.35 40.67 16.68
CA GLY A 20 -12.91 40.83 18.06
C GLY A 20 -12.17 42.15 18.35
N PRO A 21 -12.00 42.53 19.63
CA PRO A 21 -11.29 43.76 20.00
C PRO A 21 -9.87 43.79 19.43
N GLY A 22 -9.56 44.81 18.63
CA GLY A 22 -8.28 44.96 17.93
C GLY A 22 -8.11 44.09 16.67
N GLY A 23 -9.21 43.69 16.01
CA GLY A 23 -9.18 42.93 14.75
C GLY A 23 -8.89 41.43 14.93
N ARG A 24 -9.07 40.90 16.14
CA ARG A 24 -8.85 39.46 16.40
C ARG A 24 -9.99 38.62 15.82
N ILE A 25 -9.62 37.58 15.07
CA ILE A 25 -10.56 36.58 14.55
C ILE A 25 -11.14 35.79 15.73
N VAL A 26 -12.44 35.88 15.94
CA VAL A 26 -13.18 35.11 16.96
C VAL A 26 -13.88 33.92 16.34
N ALA A 27 -14.33 32.96 17.16
CA ALA A 27 -14.90 31.70 16.66
C ALA A 27 -16.09 31.89 15.70
N ARG A 28 -16.84 32.99 15.86
CA ARG A 28 -18.01 33.34 15.04
C ARG A 28 -17.65 33.70 13.60
N ASP A 29 -16.46 34.25 13.38
CA ASP A 29 -15.98 34.62 12.04
C ASP A 29 -15.56 33.38 11.23
N LEU A 30 -15.38 32.22 11.89
CA LEU A 30 -15.06 30.94 11.24
C LEU A 30 -16.31 30.19 10.78
N ASP A 31 -17.51 30.62 11.20
CA ASP A 31 -18.77 29.99 10.82
C ASP A 31 -19.33 30.58 9.50
N THR A 32 -18.94 31.80 9.15
CA THR A 32 -19.28 32.46 7.87
C THR A 32 -18.26 32.18 6.76
N ALA A 33 -17.08 31.66 7.11
CA ALA A 33 -16.06 31.27 6.15
C ALA A 33 -16.44 29.95 5.49
N VAL A 34 -16.96 30.02 4.27
CA VAL A 34 -17.25 28.83 3.45
C VAL A 34 -15.92 28.15 3.10
N PRO A 35 -15.74 26.86 3.41
CA PRO A 35 -14.55 26.14 2.98
C PRO A 35 -14.57 26.04 1.46
N ILE A 36 -13.75 26.85 0.79
CA ILE A 36 -13.39 26.57 -0.59
C ILE A 36 -12.44 25.38 -0.48
N ALA A 37 -12.99 24.18 -0.65
CA ALA A 37 -12.21 23.02 -1.01
C ALA A 37 -11.29 23.47 -2.14
N THR A 38 -9.98 23.39 -1.93
CA THR A 38 -8.99 23.61 -2.98
C THR A 38 -9.15 22.49 -4.00
N LEU A 39 -10.18 22.60 -4.83
CA LEU A 39 -10.21 22.00 -6.14
C LEU A 39 -8.97 22.56 -6.83
N GLN A 40 -7.94 21.72 -6.95
CA GLN A 40 -6.90 21.94 -7.95
C GLN A 40 -7.59 21.88 -9.31
N VAL A 41 -8.19 23.01 -9.70
CA VAL A 41 -8.62 23.24 -11.06
C VAL A 41 -7.33 23.26 -11.86
N GLY A 42 -7.16 22.23 -12.70
CA GLY A 42 -6.04 22.15 -13.63
C GLY A 42 -5.94 23.45 -14.40
N VAL A 43 -4.74 24.02 -14.44
CA VAL A 43 -4.45 25.21 -15.23
C VAL A 43 -4.81 24.86 -16.68
N PRO A 44 -5.69 25.62 -17.37
CA PRO A 44 -6.03 25.29 -18.76
C PRO A 44 -4.75 25.34 -19.59
N ALA A 45 -4.46 24.22 -20.27
CA ALA A 45 -3.30 24.11 -21.14
C ALA A 45 -3.36 25.18 -22.25
N PRO A 46 -2.22 25.80 -22.61
CA PRO A 46 -2.19 26.79 -23.69
C PRO A 46 -2.65 26.15 -25.00
N ALA A 47 -3.44 26.90 -25.78
CA ALA A 47 -3.97 26.44 -27.06
C ALA A 47 -2.81 26.03 -27.99
N GLY A 48 -2.74 24.74 -28.34
CA GLY A 48 -1.67 24.14 -29.14
C GLY A 48 -0.80 23.09 -28.43
N ALA A 49 -1.12 22.71 -27.19
CA ALA A 49 -0.43 21.62 -26.51
C ALA A 49 -0.61 20.28 -27.27
N VAL A 50 0.51 19.65 -27.65
CA VAL A 50 0.56 18.31 -28.30
C VAL A 50 0.41 17.19 -27.24
N TYR A 51 -0.01 17.53 -26.02
CA TYR A 51 -0.10 16.62 -24.89
C TYR A 51 -1.33 16.92 -24.03
N GLU A 52 -1.77 15.90 -23.32
CA GLU A 52 -2.87 15.96 -22.36
C GLU A 52 -2.33 15.73 -20.95
N ASP A 53 -2.64 16.65 -20.04
CA ASP A 53 -2.26 16.54 -18.63
C ASP A 53 -3.34 15.81 -17.84
N ILE A 54 -3.03 14.57 -17.42
CA ILE A 54 -3.92 13.77 -16.59
C ILE A 54 -3.54 13.94 -15.11
N PRO A 55 -4.44 14.43 -14.25
CA PRO A 55 -4.13 14.64 -12.83
C PRO A 55 -3.89 13.30 -12.11
N LEU A 56 -2.88 13.28 -11.24
CA LEU A 56 -2.56 12.10 -10.46
C LEU A 56 -3.56 11.89 -9.31
N THR A 57 -4.00 10.65 -9.10
CA THR A 57 -4.76 10.27 -7.91
C THR A 57 -3.86 10.25 -6.67
N ASN A 58 -4.43 10.52 -5.48
CA ASN A 58 -3.71 10.46 -4.21
C ASN A 58 -3.06 9.09 -3.95
N MET A 59 -3.74 8.01 -4.36
CA MET A 59 -3.20 6.66 -4.29
C MET A 59 -1.93 6.52 -5.13
N ARG A 60 -1.95 6.99 -6.38
CA ARG A 60 -0.80 6.94 -7.29
C ARG A 60 0.37 7.78 -6.77
N GLN A 61 0.10 8.97 -6.23
CA GLN A 61 1.14 9.81 -5.61
C GLN A 61 1.81 9.11 -4.42
N THR A 62 1.02 8.47 -3.55
CA THR A 62 1.55 7.76 -2.37
C THR A 62 2.41 6.56 -2.78
N ILE A 63 1.94 5.76 -3.74
CA ILE A 63 2.71 4.62 -4.28
C ILE A 63 4.04 5.11 -4.87
N ALA A 64 4.02 6.16 -5.69
CA ALA A 64 5.22 6.73 -6.29
C ALA A 64 6.24 7.18 -5.22
N LYS A 65 5.77 7.87 -4.16
CA LYS A 65 6.63 8.29 -3.05
C LYS A 65 7.27 7.10 -2.32
N ARG A 66 6.52 6.03 -2.06
CA ARG A 66 7.02 4.81 -1.39
C ARG A 66 8.02 4.04 -2.25
N LEU A 67 7.75 3.90 -3.55
CA LEU A 67 8.66 3.24 -4.50
C LEU A 67 9.96 4.03 -4.63
N LEU A 68 9.89 5.36 -4.73
CA LEU A 68 11.07 6.22 -4.80
C LEU A 68 11.92 6.09 -3.55
N GLN A 69 11.30 6.19 -2.37
CA GLN A 69 11.98 6.00 -1.08
C GLN A 69 12.67 4.63 -1.02
N SER A 70 11.97 3.55 -1.38
CA SER A 70 12.54 2.20 -1.36
C SER A 70 13.75 2.08 -2.28
N LYS A 71 13.64 2.56 -3.52
CA LYS A 71 14.70 2.40 -4.53
C LYS A 71 15.93 3.27 -4.28
N GLN A 72 15.77 4.41 -3.60
CA GLN A 72 16.87 5.30 -3.24
C GLN A 72 17.57 4.86 -1.95
N MET A 73 16.81 4.43 -0.94
CA MET A 73 17.35 4.16 0.40
C MET A 73 17.91 2.73 0.54
N ILE A 74 17.39 1.77 -0.23
CA ILE A 74 17.77 0.36 -0.09
C ILE A 74 18.71 -0.03 -1.25
N PRO A 75 19.92 -0.53 -0.99
CA PRO A 75 20.80 -1.06 -2.02
C PRO A 75 20.24 -2.39 -2.55
N HIS A 76 19.71 -2.38 -3.78
CA HIS A 76 19.12 -3.55 -4.41
C HIS A 76 20.17 -4.32 -5.23
N TYR A 77 20.18 -5.63 -5.09
CA TYR A 77 20.85 -6.55 -6.00
C TYR A 77 19.88 -7.68 -6.35
N TYR A 78 20.08 -8.32 -7.50
CA TYR A 78 19.14 -9.29 -8.05
C TYR A 78 19.77 -10.67 -8.13
N LEU A 79 19.01 -11.68 -7.74
CA LEU A 79 19.37 -13.09 -7.87
C LEU A 79 18.31 -13.78 -8.74
N THR A 80 18.74 -14.75 -9.53
CA THR A 80 17.85 -15.52 -10.40
C THR A 80 18.20 -16.99 -10.30
N VAL A 81 17.17 -17.83 -10.23
CA VAL A 81 17.27 -19.29 -10.17
C VAL A 81 16.16 -19.88 -11.03
N GLU A 82 16.40 -21.08 -11.58
CA GLU A 82 15.39 -21.85 -12.29
C GLU A 82 14.87 -22.99 -11.41
N ILE A 83 13.55 -23.18 -11.38
CA ILE A 83 12.89 -24.19 -10.54
C ILE A 83 12.10 -25.14 -11.45
N ARG A 84 12.40 -26.44 -11.35
CA ARG A 84 11.66 -27.48 -12.07
C ARG A 84 10.32 -27.75 -11.37
N MET A 85 9.21 -27.52 -12.09
CA MET A 85 7.86 -27.56 -11.52
C MET A 85 7.09 -28.86 -11.81
N ASP A 86 7.64 -29.80 -12.59
CA ASP A 86 6.90 -30.99 -13.08
C ASP A 86 6.23 -31.80 -11.97
N ARG A 87 6.98 -32.08 -10.88
CA ARG A 87 6.44 -32.85 -9.74
C ARG A 87 5.39 -32.07 -8.96
N LEU A 88 5.54 -30.75 -8.87
CA LEU A 88 4.62 -29.89 -8.15
C LEU A 88 3.29 -29.76 -8.88
N LEU A 89 3.32 -29.70 -10.21
CA LEU A 89 2.10 -29.66 -11.03
C LEU A 89 1.31 -30.97 -10.92
N ARG A 90 1.99 -32.13 -10.97
CA ARG A 90 1.34 -33.43 -10.76
C ARG A 90 0.71 -33.54 -9.36
N LEU A 91 1.46 -33.18 -8.31
CA LEU A 91 0.94 -33.18 -6.95
C LEU A 91 -0.27 -32.24 -6.79
N ARG A 92 -0.23 -31.08 -7.44
CA ARG A 92 -1.35 -30.13 -7.43
C ARG A 92 -2.60 -30.74 -8.08
N GLU A 93 -2.47 -31.50 -9.15
CA GLU A 93 -3.60 -32.19 -9.80
C GLU A 93 -4.21 -33.22 -8.84
N GLU A 94 -3.40 -34.10 -8.25
CA GLU A 94 -3.84 -35.12 -7.29
C GLU A 94 -4.54 -34.49 -6.05
N LEU A 95 -3.96 -33.43 -5.50
CA LEU A 95 -4.56 -32.72 -4.36
C LEU A 95 -5.87 -32.03 -4.74
N ASN A 96 -5.93 -31.41 -5.92
CA ASN A 96 -7.16 -30.78 -6.39
C ASN A 96 -8.27 -31.80 -6.66
N GLU A 97 -7.95 -33.02 -7.09
CA GLU A 97 -8.94 -34.09 -7.21
C GLU A 97 -9.53 -34.49 -5.87
N THR A 98 -8.69 -34.56 -4.83
CA THR A 98 -9.11 -34.91 -3.48
C THR A 98 -9.92 -33.79 -2.82
N LEU A 99 -9.51 -32.53 -3.03
CA LEU A 99 -10.13 -31.33 -2.44
C LEU A 99 -11.38 -30.84 -3.19
N LYS A 100 -11.77 -31.48 -4.30
CA LYS A 100 -13.03 -31.19 -5.01
C LYS A 100 -14.23 -31.29 -4.09
N ALA A 101 -14.23 -32.24 -3.15
CA ALA A 101 -15.31 -32.43 -2.19
C ALA A 101 -15.47 -31.22 -1.25
N ASP A 102 -14.37 -30.53 -0.93
CA ASP A 102 -14.33 -29.38 -0.03
C ASP A 102 -14.48 -28.04 -0.77
N GLY A 103 -14.68 -28.07 -2.09
CA GLY A 103 -14.82 -26.87 -2.93
C GLY A 103 -13.57 -25.99 -3.02
N THR A 104 -12.43 -26.46 -2.53
CA THR A 104 -11.17 -25.68 -2.49
C THR A 104 -10.31 -26.02 -3.70
N LYS A 105 -9.79 -25.01 -4.39
CA LYS A 105 -8.95 -25.17 -5.59
C LYS A 105 -7.57 -24.56 -5.37
N LEU A 106 -6.58 -25.42 -5.20
CA LEU A 106 -5.19 -25.01 -5.05
C LEU A 106 -4.63 -24.45 -6.37
N SER A 107 -3.96 -23.32 -6.25
CA SER A 107 -3.15 -22.65 -7.27
C SER A 107 -1.67 -22.96 -7.08
N VAL A 108 -0.84 -22.64 -8.08
CA VAL A 108 0.63 -22.71 -7.93
C VAL A 108 1.12 -21.71 -6.87
N ASN A 109 0.44 -20.56 -6.78
CA ASN A 109 0.81 -19.49 -5.87
C ASN A 109 0.74 -19.92 -4.40
N ASP A 110 -0.21 -20.78 -4.02
CA ASP A 110 -0.34 -21.26 -2.63
C ASP A 110 0.90 -22.08 -2.21
N PHE A 111 1.43 -22.89 -3.12
CA PHE A 111 2.68 -23.61 -2.90
C PHE A 111 3.87 -22.66 -2.80
N VAL A 112 3.92 -21.60 -3.61
CA VAL A 112 4.99 -20.59 -3.57
C VAL A 112 4.96 -19.82 -2.26
N ILE A 113 3.78 -19.38 -1.80
CA ILE A 113 3.60 -18.72 -0.51
C ILE A 113 4.08 -19.63 0.62
N LYS A 114 3.62 -20.89 0.62
CA LYS A 114 4.00 -21.85 1.66
C LYS A 114 5.51 -22.15 1.65
N ALA A 115 6.10 -22.37 0.49
CA ALA A 115 7.52 -22.63 0.35
C ALA A 115 8.37 -21.44 0.81
N THR A 116 7.97 -20.21 0.43
CA THR A 116 8.64 -18.97 0.86
C THR A 116 8.56 -18.80 2.37
N ALA A 117 7.39 -19.03 2.97
CA ALA A 117 7.23 -18.95 4.42
C ALA A 117 8.13 -19.95 5.18
N LEU A 118 8.22 -21.18 4.68
CA LEU A 118 9.11 -22.20 5.26
C LEU A 118 10.60 -21.88 5.02
N ALA A 119 10.96 -21.28 3.88
CA ALA A 119 12.32 -20.83 3.60
C ALA A 119 12.75 -19.71 4.56
N CYS A 120 11.87 -18.73 4.80
CA CYS A 120 12.06 -17.66 5.79
C CYS A 120 12.27 -18.20 7.21
N LYS A 121 11.64 -19.32 7.58
CA LYS A 121 11.89 -20.01 8.85
C LYS A 121 13.27 -20.68 8.91
N LYS A 122 13.74 -21.25 7.80
CA LYS A 122 15.07 -21.89 7.70
C LYS A 122 16.20 -20.88 7.66
N VAL A 123 15.97 -19.71 7.08
CA VAL A 123 16.94 -18.61 6.98
C VAL A 123 16.34 -17.33 7.57
N PRO A 124 16.36 -17.18 8.92
CA PRO A 124 15.69 -16.06 9.60
C PRO A 124 16.20 -14.67 9.20
N ALA A 125 17.48 -14.57 8.80
CA ALA A 125 18.07 -13.32 8.33
C ALA A 125 17.31 -12.70 7.13
N ALA A 126 16.73 -13.54 6.26
CA ALA A 126 15.91 -13.08 5.13
C ALA A 126 14.53 -12.56 5.56
N ASN A 127 14.05 -12.95 6.75
CA ASN A 127 12.79 -12.51 7.35
C ASN A 127 13.03 -11.46 8.44
N SER A 128 13.82 -10.45 8.13
CA SER A 128 14.18 -9.38 9.06
C SER A 128 13.91 -8.00 8.46
N SER A 129 13.76 -6.99 9.32
CA SER A 129 13.66 -5.60 8.91
C SER A 129 14.78 -4.76 9.51
N TRP A 130 15.33 -3.89 8.66
CA TRP A 130 16.28 -2.88 9.09
C TRP A 130 15.54 -1.79 9.88
N GLN A 131 15.88 -1.64 11.15
CA GLN A 131 15.59 -0.43 11.93
C GLN A 131 16.88 0.39 11.95
N GLU A 132 16.77 1.72 11.96
CA GLU A 132 17.92 2.63 11.91
C GLU A 132 19.02 2.30 12.95
N THR A 133 18.62 1.71 14.08
CA THR A 133 19.50 1.36 15.20
C THR A 133 19.73 -0.14 15.40
N PHE A 134 18.87 -1.01 14.87
CA PHE A 134 18.98 -2.47 15.07
C PHE A 134 18.30 -3.26 13.95
N ILE A 135 18.64 -4.52 13.79
CA ILE A 135 17.91 -5.43 12.90
C ILE A 135 16.83 -6.15 13.70
N ARG A 136 15.58 -6.07 13.24
CA ARG A 136 14.46 -6.82 13.82
C ARG A 136 14.26 -8.11 13.05
N GLU A 137 14.59 -9.24 13.67
CA GLU A 137 14.26 -10.56 13.14
C GLU A 137 12.86 -10.98 13.58
N HIS A 138 12.00 -11.36 12.63
CA HIS A 138 10.62 -11.75 12.92
C HIS A 138 10.51 -13.26 13.13
N LYS A 139 9.76 -13.67 14.15
CA LYS A 139 9.55 -15.09 14.48
C LYS A 139 8.39 -15.73 13.72
N THR A 140 7.41 -14.95 13.30
CA THR A 140 6.32 -15.36 12.40
C THR A 140 6.62 -14.91 10.99
N VAL A 141 5.97 -15.54 9.99
CA VAL A 141 6.14 -15.16 8.59
C VAL A 141 4.81 -14.74 8.00
N ASP A 142 4.67 -13.44 7.78
CA ASP A 142 3.55 -12.85 7.07
C ASP A 142 3.94 -12.62 5.62
N VAL A 143 3.13 -13.10 4.68
CA VAL A 143 3.41 -12.98 3.25
C VAL A 143 2.40 -12.02 2.63
N SER A 144 2.90 -10.93 2.05
CA SER A 144 2.08 -10.01 1.29
C SER A 144 2.06 -10.41 -0.19
N MET A 145 0.85 -10.57 -0.74
CA MET A 145 0.64 -10.96 -2.13
C MET A 145 0.20 -9.74 -2.94
N ALA A 146 0.93 -9.41 -4.00
CA ALA A 146 0.59 -8.31 -4.88
C ALA A 146 -0.51 -8.74 -5.86
N VAL A 147 -1.67 -8.06 -5.81
CA VAL A 147 -2.83 -8.33 -6.65
C VAL A 147 -3.13 -7.09 -7.48
N SER A 148 -3.16 -7.24 -8.80
CA SER A 148 -3.52 -6.16 -9.72
C SER A 148 -5.04 -6.05 -9.81
N THR A 149 -5.56 -4.84 -9.57
CA THR A 149 -6.95 -4.46 -9.81
C THR A 149 -7.01 -3.39 -10.90
N PRO A 150 -8.18 -3.13 -11.50
CA PRO A 150 -8.34 -2.05 -12.48
C PRO A 150 -7.98 -0.67 -11.91
N GLU A 151 -8.18 -0.49 -10.61
CA GLU A 151 -7.92 0.78 -9.91
C GLU A 151 -6.44 0.92 -9.49
N GLY A 152 -5.70 -0.18 -9.35
CA GLY A 152 -4.28 -0.14 -9.01
C GLY A 152 -3.72 -1.46 -8.49
N LEU A 153 -2.71 -1.37 -7.62
CA LEU A 153 -2.08 -2.53 -6.99
C LEU A 153 -2.49 -2.56 -5.52
N ILE A 154 -3.05 -3.68 -5.08
CA ILE A 154 -3.32 -3.94 -3.66
C ILE A 154 -2.44 -5.10 -3.18
N THR A 155 -2.15 -5.11 -1.89
CA THR A 155 -1.22 -6.08 -1.30
C THR A 155 -1.84 -6.73 -0.06
N PRO A 156 -2.83 -7.64 -0.20
CA PRO A 156 -3.35 -8.42 0.93
C PRO A 156 -2.24 -9.20 1.64
N ILE A 157 -2.44 -9.46 2.93
CA ILE A 157 -1.45 -10.14 3.78
C ILE A 157 -2.03 -11.48 4.24
N VAL A 158 -1.28 -12.56 3.97
CA VAL A 158 -1.51 -13.87 4.58
C VAL A 158 -0.69 -13.93 5.85
N PHE A 159 -1.35 -13.70 6.98
CA PHE A 159 -0.74 -13.79 8.30
C PHE A 159 -0.35 -15.23 8.66
N GLU A 160 0.81 -15.40 9.29
CA GLU A 160 1.33 -16.67 9.79
C GLU A 160 1.29 -17.82 8.76
N ALA A 161 1.75 -17.54 7.54
CA ALA A 161 1.73 -18.47 6.42
C ALA A 161 2.54 -19.76 6.71
N GLU A 162 3.50 -19.71 7.64
CA GLU A 162 4.27 -20.88 8.05
C GLU A 162 3.41 -21.93 8.79
N LYS A 163 2.35 -21.51 9.48
CA LYS A 163 1.49 -22.40 10.28
C LYS A 163 0.29 -22.92 9.49
N LYS A 164 -0.20 -22.12 8.54
CA LYS A 164 -1.41 -22.45 7.76
C LYS A 164 -1.22 -23.61 6.77
N GLY A 165 -2.23 -24.45 6.61
CA GLY A 165 -2.27 -25.46 5.55
C GLY A 165 -2.49 -24.84 4.18
N LEU A 166 -2.18 -25.56 3.10
CA LEU A 166 -2.35 -25.06 1.72
C LEU A 166 -3.79 -24.64 1.42
N ALA A 167 -4.77 -25.43 1.87
CA ALA A 167 -6.19 -25.12 1.71
C ALA A 167 -6.63 -23.85 2.46
N THR A 168 -5.96 -23.48 3.56
CA THR A 168 -6.25 -22.27 4.33
C THR A 168 -5.55 -21.02 3.76
N ILE A 169 -4.53 -21.22 2.94
CA ILE A 169 -3.83 -20.14 2.23
C ILE A 169 -4.59 -19.76 0.95
N SER A 170 -5.23 -20.75 0.33
CA SER A 170 -5.99 -20.63 -0.93
C SER A 170 -7.28 -19.83 -0.79
#